data_AF-A0A7S1PMH0-F1
#
_entry.id   AF-A0A7S1PMH0-F1
#
_cell.length_a   1.000
_cell.length_b   1.000
_cell.length_c   1.000
_cell.angle_alpha   90.00
_cell.angle_beta   90.00
_cell.angle_gamma   90.00
#
_symmetry.space_group_name_H-M   'P 1'
#
loop_
_entity.id
_entity.type
_entity.pdbx_description
1 polymer ?
#
loop_
_entity_poly.entity_id
_entity_poly.type
_entity_poly.pdbx_seq_one_letter_code
_entity_poly.pdbx_strand_id
1 'polypeptide(L)'
;MHCVGAHGGLLEALQRAFGKKGHLAGLVLHSYCGSPEMVTPFTKLNCFFSFSASILHIPKHMAALKAVPLDRLLLETDSPDQLPRLLCSPCEEVPAAWGTALAAPRRDSEGSLNEP
;
A
#
# COMPACT_ATOMS: atom_id res chain seq x y z
N MET A 1 9.47 3.27 -0.30
CA MET A 1 9.03 4.21 0.76
C MET A 1 7.78 3.63 1.39
N HIS A 2 7.80 3.43 2.71
CA HIS A 2 6.66 2.92 3.46
C HIS A 2 5.99 4.07 4.23
N CYS A 3 4.67 4.18 4.17
CA CYS A 3 3.93 5.24 4.86
C CYS A 3 2.51 4.76 5.18
N VAL A 4 2.16 4.80 6.47
CA VAL A 4 0.82 4.49 6.97
C VAL A 4 0.37 5.66 7.85
N GLY A 5 -0.86 6.14 7.65
CA GLY A 5 -1.45 7.21 8.46
C GLY A 5 -0.84 8.61 8.29
N ALA A 6 0.25 8.79 7.52
CA ALA A 6 1.01 10.04 7.47
C ALA A 6 1.32 10.55 6.05
N HIS A 7 0.49 10.23 5.06
CA HIS A 7 0.72 10.60 3.65
C HIS A 7 0.88 12.11 3.42
N GLY A 8 0.15 12.96 4.15
CA GLY A 8 0.30 14.41 4.07
C GLY A 8 1.68 14.87 4.53
N GLY A 9 2.14 14.38 5.68
CA GLY A 9 3.48 14.66 6.20
C GLY A 9 4.59 14.13 5.28
N LEU A 10 4.41 12.95 4.69
CA LEU A 10 5.32 12.43 3.67
C LEU A 10 5.39 13.35 2.45
N LEU A 11 4.25 13.80 1.94
CA LEU A 11 4.21 14.71 0.79
C LEU A 11 4.98 16.01 1.08
N GLU A 12 4.76 16.61 2.25
CA GLU A 12 5.49 17.80 2.67
C GLU A 12 7.00 17.55 2.79
N ALA A 13 7.41 16.43 3.37
CA ALA A 13 8.81 16.08 3.50
C ALA A 13 9.49 15.90 2.14
N LEU A 14 8.82 15.22 1.20
CA LEU A 14 9.33 15.04 -0.17
C LEU A 14 9.41 16.37 -0.92
N GLN A 15 8.41 17.25 -0.78
CA GLN A 15 8.45 18.58 -1.39
C GLN A 15 9.56 19.46 -0.81
N ARG A 16 9.87 19.33 0.48
CA ARG A 16 11.01 20.02 1.09
C ARG A 16 12.35 19.48 0.59
N ALA A 17 12.45 18.16 0.42
CA ALA A 17 13.70 17.51 0.00
C ALA A 17 14.00 17.71 -1.50
N PHE A 18 12.99 17.61 -2.36
CA PHE A 18 13.16 17.57 -3.82
C PHE A 18 12.53 18.77 -4.54
N GLY A 19 11.87 19.66 -3.81
CA GLY A 19 11.07 20.73 -4.40
C GLY A 19 9.78 20.23 -5.05
N LYS A 20 9.03 21.14 -5.68
CA LYS A 20 7.73 20.82 -6.31
C LYS A 20 7.84 20.17 -7.69
N LYS A 21 9.04 20.14 -8.27
CA LYS A 21 9.30 19.58 -9.61
C LYS A 21 9.63 18.08 -9.59
N GLY A 22 9.77 17.49 -8.40
CA GLY A 22 10.15 16.09 -8.23
C GLY A 22 11.65 15.82 -8.43
N HIS A 23 12.03 14.55 -8.35
CA HIS A 23 13.39 14.05 -8.48
C HIS A 23 13.50 13.04 -9.63
N LEU A 24 14.70 12.87 -10.19
CA LEU A 24 14.91 12.03 -11.39
C LEU A 24 14.83 10.52 -11.10
N ALA A 25 15.26 10.07 -9.92
CA ALA A 25 15.43 8.64 -9.63
C ALA A 25 14.12 7.84 -9.46
N GLY A 26 12.98 8.53 -9.34
CA GLY A 26 11.69 7.91 -9.02
C GLY A 26 11.62 7.43 -7.56
N LEU A 27 10.41 7.29 -7.01
CA LEU A 27 10.21 6.77 -5.65
C LEU A 27 9.00 5.84 -5.63
N VAL A 28 9.17 4.62 -5.14
CA VAL A 28 8.04 3.69 -4.98
C VAL A 28 7.37 3.92 -3.62
N LEU A 29 6.09 4.29 -3.64
CA LEU A 29 5.19 4.24 -2.50
C LEU A 29 4.65 2.81 -2.40
N HIS A 30 5.23 2.06 -1.48
CA HIS A 30 4.92 0.66 -1.24
C HIS A 30 3.57 0.53 -0.50
N SER A 31 2.79 -0.49 -0.86
CA SER A 31 1.48 -0.82 -0.31
C SER A 31 0.59 0.41 -0.09
N TYR A 32 0.39 1.20 -1.16
CA TYR A 32 -0.26 2.51 -1.05
C TYR A 32 -1.70 2.41 -0.54
N CYS A 33 -1.95 3.00 0.64
CA CYS A 33 -3.25 3.04 1.30
C CYS A 33 -3.77 4.48 1.53
N GLY A 34 -3.14 5.45 0.86
CA GLY A 34 -3.52 6.86 0.86
C GLY A 34 -4.83 7.13 0.11
N SER A 35 -5.28 8.39 0.16
CA SER A 35 -6.50 8.79 -0.54
C SER A 35 -6.25 8.96 -2.06
N PRO A 36 -7.29 8.88 -2.91
CA PRO A 36 -7.14 9.11 -4.35
C PRO A 36 -6.69 10.54 -4.68
N GLU A 37 -7.06 11.54 -3.87
CA GLU A 37 -6.68 12.95 -4.08
C GLU A 37 -5.16 13.15 -3.94
N MET A 38 -4.50 12.32 -3.14
CA MET A 38 -3.06 12.37 -2.92
C MET A 38 -2.25 11.76 -4.06
N VAL A 39 -2.86 11.01 -4.99
CA VAL A 39 -2.16 10.40 -6.12
C VAL A 39 -1.52 11.48 -7.02
N THR A 40 -2.29 12.49 -7.41
CA THR A 40 -1.80 13.55 -8.30
C THR A 40 -0.55 14.28 -7.76
N PRO A 41 -0.53 14.79 -6.51
CA PRO A 41 0.65 15.47 -6.00
C PRO A 41 1.87 14.53 -5.86
N PHE A 42 1.68 13.25 -5.53
CA PHE A 42 2.79 12.30 -5.52
C PHE A 42 3.32 11.98 -6.93
N THR A 43 2.46 11.85 -7.94
CA THR A 43 2.88 11.67 -9.34
C THR A 43 3.72 12.84 -9.84
N LYS A 44 3.40 14.08 -9.46
CA LYS A 44 4.21 15.27 -9.78
C LYS A 44 5.62 15.21 -9.18
N LEU A 45 5.81 14.42 -8.13
CA LEU A 45 7.10 14.15 -7.51
C LEU A 45 7.77 12.88 -8.06
N ASN A 46 7.36 12.41 -9.24
CA ASN A 46 7.91 11.20 -9.89
C ASN A 46 7.74 9.93 -9.03
N CYS A 47 6.68 9.87 -8.21
CA CYS A 47 6.37 8.68 -7.43
C CYS A 47 5.63 7.62 -8.26
N PHE A 48 5.87 6.36 -7.91
CA PHE A 48 5.20 5.16 -8.37
C PHE A 48 4.40 4.57 -7.21
N PHE A 49 3.32 3.86 -7.50
CA PHE A 49 2.39 3.34 -6.50
C PHE A 49 2.32 1.84 -6.63
N SER A 50 2.70 1.14 -5.58
CA SER A 50 2.55 -0.31 -5.50
C SER A 50 1.31 -0.66 -4.70
N PHE A 51 0.56 -1.65 -5.16
CA PHE A 51 -0.63 -2.16 -4.47
C PHE A 51 -0.54 -3.67 -4.30
N SER A 52 -0.85 -4.13 -3.09
CA SER A 52 -1.17 -5.53 -2.82
C SER A 52 -2.67 -5.77 -2.87
N ALA A 53 -3.07 -6.94 -3.34
CA ALA A 53 -4.48 -7.33 -3.41
C ALA A 53 -5.14 -7.45 -2.02
N SER A 54 -4.37 -7.58 -0.94
CA SER A 54 -4.89 -7.67 0.44
C SER A 54 -5.74 -6.45 0.83
N ILE A 55 -5.32 -5.24 0.44
CA ILE A 55 -5.92 -3.97 0.85
C ILE A 55 -6.99 -3.45 -0.12
N LEU A 56 -7.13 -4.05 -1.30
CA LEU A 56 -8.02 -3.57 -2.37
C LEU A 56 -9.52 -3.83 -2.12
N HIS A 57 -9.87 -4.59 -1.09
CA HIS A 57 -11.26 -4.74 -0.66
C HIS A 57 -11.85 -3.46 -0.05
N ILE A 58 -10.99 -2.50 0.35
CA ILE A 58 -11.42 -1.22 0.93
C ILE A 58 -11.73 -0.23 -0.21
N PRO A 59 -12.94 0.37 -0.27
CA PRO A 59 -13.35 1.24 -1.38
C PRO A 59 -12.40 2.41 -1.66
N LYS A 60 -11.84 3.01 -0.59
CA LYS A 60 -10.86 4.11 -0.69
C LYS A 60 -9.60 3.67 -1.45
N HIS A 61 -9.06 2.49 -1.15
CA HIS A 61 -7.85 1.99 -1.79
C HIS A 61 -8.11 1.59 -3.25
N MET A 62 -9.29 1.02 -3.53
CA MET A 62 -9.73 0.76 -4.91
C MET A 62 -9.91 2.06 -5.72
N ALA A 63 -10.44 3.13 -5.10
CA ALA A 63 -10.53 4.44 -5.74
C ALA A 63 -9.14 5.03 -6.01
N ALA A 64 -8.21 4.91 -5.06
CA ALA A 64 -6.81 5.30 -5.26
C ALA A 64 -6.15 4.54 -6.41
N LEU A 65 -6.31 3.22 -6.47
CA LEU A 65 -5.81 2.38 -7.56
C LEU A 65 -6.30 2.88 -8.93
N LYS A 66 -7.59 3.22 -9.04
CA LYS A 66 -8.18 3.75 -10.28
C LYS A 66 -7.69 5.15 -10.66
N ALA A 67 -7.23 5.94 -9.69
CA ALA A 67 -6.69 7.28 -9.92
C ALA A 67 -5.23 7.27 -10.37
N VAL A 68 -4.50 6.15 -10.20
CA VAL A 68 -3.08 6.04 -10.54
C VAL A 68 -2.91 5.90 -12.06
N PRO A 69 -2.07 6.73 -12.70
CA PRO A 69 -1.69 6.54 -14.10
C PRO A 69 -1.03 5.18 -14.34
N LEU A 70 -1.34 4.53 -15.46
CA LEU A 70 -0.88 3.17 -15.75
C LEU A 70 0.65 3.05 -15.82
N ASP A 71 1.36 4.09 -16.27
CA ASP A 71 2.82 4.16 -16.30
C ASP A 71 3.47 4.30 -14.90
N ARG A 72 2.65 4.48 -13.86
CA ARG A 72 3.07 4.66 -12.46
C ARG A 72 2.55 3.57 -11.54
N LEU A 73 1.73 2.66 -12.06
CA LEU A 73 1.11 1.59 -11.31
C LEU A 73 2.03 0.37 -11.25
N LEU A 74 2.28 -0.12 -10.04
CA LEU A 74 3.00 -1.34 -9.74
C LEU A 74 2.10 -2.28 -8.93
N LEU A 75 2.35 -3.58 -9.07
CA LEU A 75 1.68 -4.62 -8.31
C LEU A 75 2.72 -5.32 -7.45
N GLU A 76 2.33 -5.66 -6.22
CA GLU A 76 3.16 -6.43 -5.30
C GLU A 76 2.31 -7.44 -4.53
N THR A 77 2.97 -8.42 -3.92
CA THR A 77 2.31 -9.35 -2.99
C THR A 77 2.48 -8.94 -1.54
N ASP A 78 3.58 -8.27 -1.22
CA ASP A 78 4.05 -8.01 0.14
C ASP A 78 4.02 -9.28 1.01
N SER A 79 4.48 -10.37 0.41
CA SER A 79 4.63 -11.66 1.09
C SER A 79 5.79 -11.59 2.10
N PRO A 80 5.65 -12.23 3.26
CA PRO A 80 4.59 -13.17 3.63
C PRO A 80 3.32 -12.55 4.23
N ASP A 81 3.31 -11.26 4.54
CA ASP A 81 2.32 -10.66 5.44
C ASP A 81 0.96 -10.38 4.78
N GLN A 82 0.95 -9.90 3.54
CA GLN A 82 -0.28 -9.42 2.89
C GLN A 82 -0.97 -10.45 2.00
N LEU A 83 -1.33 -11.60 2.59
CA LEU A 83 -2.12 -12.61 1.89
C LEU A 83 -3.46 -12.02 1.39
N PRO A 84 -3.77 -12.10 0.08
CA PRO A 84 -5.06 -11.64 -0.45
C PRO A 84 -6.23 -12.39 0.20
N ARG A 85 -7.31 -11.68 0.54
CA ARG A 85 -8.51 -12.30 1.16
C ARG A 85 -9.08 -13.47 0.34
N LEU A 86 -8.98 -13.40 -0.99
CA LEU A 86 -9.46 -14.45 -1.90
C LEU A 86 -8.66 -15.77 -1.78
N LEU A 87 -7.43 -15.71 -1.26
CA LEU A 87 -6.58 -16.87 -1.03
C LEU A 87 -6.65 -17.36 0.43
N CYS A 88 -7.44 -16.68 1.28
CA CYS A 88 -7.68 -17.11 2.65
C CYS A 88 -8.79 -18.18 2.63
N SER A 89 -8.41 -19.43 2.40
CA SER A 89 -9.30 -20.59 2.58
C SER A 89 -9.71 -20.72 4.05
N PRO A 90 -10.91 -21.24 4.38
CA PRO A 90 -11.11 -21.86 5.69
C PRO A 90 -10.00 -22.87 5.88
N CYS A 91 -9.28 -22.79 7.00
CA CYS A 91 -8.07 -23.53 7.31
C CYS A 91 -8.18 -25.02 6.92
N GLU A 92 -7.67 -25.42 5.75
CA GLU A 92 -7.12 -26.76 5.60
C GLU A 92 -5.67 -26.64 6.05
N GLU A 93 -5.33 -27.36 7.12
CA GLU A 93 -3.97 -27.48 7.60
C GLU A 93 -3.06 -27.92 6.45
N VAL A 94 -2.17 -27.05 6.00
CA VAL A 94 -1.12 -27.43 5.06
C VAL A 94 -0.15 -28.34 5.83
N PRO A 95 0.05 -29.61 5.42
CA PRO A 95 1.00 -30.48 6.10
C PRO A 95 2.38 -29.83 6.08
N ALA A 96 3.04 -29.83 7.24
CA ALA A 96 4.32 -29.18 7.51
C ALA A 96 5.49 -29.76 6.71
N ALA A 97 5.48 -29.63 5.38
CA ALA A 97 6.49 -30.17 4.46
C ALA A 97 7.30 -29.09 3.71
N TRP A 98 6.97 -27.80 3.87
CA TRP A 98 7.89 -26.70 3.54
C TRP A 98 8.12 -25.86 4.79
N GLY A 99 9.40 -25.71 5.15
CA GLY A 99 9.87 -25.29 6.46
C GLY A 99 9.22 -24.05 7.07
N THR A 100 9.13 -24.11 8.39
CA THR A 100 8.69 -23.06 9.34
C THR A 100 7.29 -22.51 9.05
N ALA A 101 6.34 -22.86 9.92
CA ALA A 101 5.01 -22.27 9.95
C ALA A 101 5.12 -20.74 9.80
N LEU A 102 4.62 -20.21 8.69
CA LEU A 102 4.34 -18.78 8.57
C LEU A 102 3.44 -18.46 9.76
N ALA A 103 3.93 -17.63 10.68
CA ALA A 103 3.13 -17.16 11.79
C ALA A 103 1.79 -16.70 11.22
N ALA A 104 0.69 -17.15 11.84
CA ALA A 104 -0.65 -16.77 11.42
C ALA A 104 -0.69 -15.25 11.17
N PRO A 105 -1.33 -14.79 10.08
CA PRO A 105 -1.35 -13.37 9.75
C PRO A 105 -1.76 -12.59 10.99
N ARG A 106 -0.96 -11.59 11.39
CA ARG A 106 -1.36 -10.69 12.48
C ARG A 106 -2.71 -10.12 12.07
N ARG A 107 -3.74 -10.44 12.87
CA ARG A 107 -4.99 -9.72 12.81
C ARG A 107 -4.66 -8.32 13.30
N ASP A 108 -4.50 -7.40 12.36
CA ASP A 108 -4.55 -5.99 12.68
C ASP A 108 -5.92 -5.77 13.33
N SER A 109 -5.90 -5.53 14.64
CA SER A 109 -7.07 -5.06 15.38
C SER A 109 -7.61 -3.87 14.62
N GLU A 110 -8.88 -3.94 14.20
CA GLU A 110 -9.59 -2.82 13.57
C GLU A 110 -9.31 -1.56 14.41
N GLY A 111 -8.47 -0.69 13.85
CA GLY A 111 -8.15 0.58 14.47
C GLY A 111 -9.46 1.33 14.64
N SER A 112 -9.80 1.59 15.91
CA SER A 112 -10.92 2.43 16.33
C SER A 112 -11.11 3.57 15.35
N LEU A 113 -12.26 3.57 14.67
CA LEU A 113 -12.77 4.74 13.97
C LEU A 113 -12.79 5.89 14.97
N ASN A 114 -12.02 6.94 14.70
CA ASN A 114 -12.23 8.23 15.33
C ASN A 114 -13.57 8.77 14.80
N GLU A 115 -14.54 8.94 15.70
CA GLU A 115 -15.63 9.91 15.56
C GLU A 115 -15.47 10.99 16.64
N PRO A 116 -16.12 12.14 16.47
CA PRO A 116 -15.77 13.27 15.59
C PRO A 116 -14.75 14.25 16.21
#